data_AF-A0A7Y3DIZ1-F1
#
_entry.id   AF-A0A7Y3DIZ1-F1
#
_cell.length_a   1.000
_cell.length_b   1.000
_cell.length_c   1.000
_cell.angle_alpha   90.00
_cell.angle_beta   90.00
_cell.angle_gamma   90.00
#
_symmetry.space_group_name_H-M   'P 1'
#
loop_
_entity.id
_entity.type
_entity.pdbx_description
1 polymer ?
#
loop_
_entity_poly.entity_id
_entity_poly.type
_entity_poly.pdbx_seq_one_letter_code
_entity_poly.pdbx_strand_id
1 'polypeptide(L)'
;MTVEELLTTALHGADDYEPSPDLFARVRRSIDEDRAYRRRRRRAVALTGGGVLAAAVWVAAFLDLSGRTARMEWWALEVLTVALMTVIVVTLGPVIRRFGRELTLEVFRSNQETSERFLRLLDIAYYLVFSAVIIMTTVFEADPAWQGRLASQLEDELVRVGVLLLLMGVLHAVTIAVLPVMGLLFASNWRRAARSALGDEAPPPDPAAERADRVATIIVWTVAGLLALQLAMIVLPALVGLIFGATG
;
A
#
# COMPACT_ATOMS: atom_id res chain seq x y z
N MET A 1 -24.86 -8.13 -45.62
CA MET A 1 -25.37 -6.96 -44.90
C MET A 1 -24.34 -5.87 -45.01
N THR A 2 -24.66 -4.79 -45.73
CA THR A 2 -23.72 -3.68 -45.97
C THR A 2 -23.76 -2.71 -44.78
N VAL A 3 -22.69 -1.92 -44.60
CA VAL A 3 -22.64 -0.86 -43.56
C VAL A 3 -23.80 0.12 -43.72
N GLU A 4 -24.23 0.33 -44.97
CA GLU A 4 -25.34 1.20 -45.34
C GLU A 4 -26.70 0.62 -44.88
N GLU A 5 -26.93 -0.69 -45.03
CA GLU A 5 -28.13 -1.37 -44.48
C GLU A 5 -28.17 -1.33 -42.95
N LEU A 6 -27.03 -1.49 -42.27
CA LEU A 6 -26.95 -1.41 -40.80
C LEU A 6 -27.23 0.00 -40.28
N LEU A 7 -26.69 1.04 -40.94
CA LEU A 7 -26.96 2.44 -40.59
C LEU A 7 -28.43 2.81 -40.86
N THR A 8 -28.97 2.38 -42.00
CA THR A 8 -30.36 2.69 -42.36
C THR A 8 -31.34 2.02 -41.39
N THR A 9 -31.07 0.77 -41.00
CA THR A 9 -31.89 0.03 -40.02
C THR A 9 -31.77 0.62 -38.61
N ALA A 10 -30.58 1.05 -38.19
CA ALA A 10 -30.36 1.68 -36.90
C ALA A 10 -31.02 3.07 -36.80
N LEU A 11 -31.10 3.80 -37.91
CA LEU A 11 -31.70 5.14 -37.97
C LEU A 11 -33.21 5.12 -38.18
N HIS A 12 -33.78 4.08 -38.79
CA HIS A 12 -35.23 3.97 -39.02
C HIS A 12 -36.08 3.92 -37.73
N GLY A 13 -35.50 3.54 -36.59
CA GLY A 13 -36.18 3.57 -35.29
C GLY A 13 -35.98 4.88 -34.50
N ALA A 14 -35.25 5.85 -35.04
CA ALA A 14 -34.91 7.09 -34.34
C ALA A 14 -35.98 8.19 -34.48
N ASP A 15 -36.86 8.09 -35.48
CA ASP A 15 -37.89 9.12 -35.75
C ASP A 15 -38.98 9.20 -34.66
N ASP A 16 -39.22 8.10 -33.92
CA ASP A 16 -40.16 8.05 -32.77
C ASP A 16 -39.48 8.24 -31.40
N TYR A 17 -38.19 8.59 -31.37
CA TYR A 17 -37.45 8.74 -30.11
C TYR A 17 -37.66 10.15 -29.53
N GLU A 18 -38.55 10.30 -28.55
CA GLU A 18 -38.58 11.51 -27.73
C GLU A 18 -37.27 11.61 -26.92
N PRO A 19 -36.43 12.65 -27.16
CA PRO A 19 -35.17 12.78 -26.46
C PRO A 19 -35.44 12.92 -24.97
N SER A 20 -34.81 12.05 -24.18
CA SER A 20 -34.90 12.07 -22.72
C SER A 20 -34.70 13.51 -22.22
N PRO A 21 -35.61 14.06 -21.38
CA PRO A 21 -35.60 15.48 -21.00
C PRO A 21 -34.31 15.90 -20.27
N ASP A 22 -33.53 14.93 -19.82
CA ASP A 22 -32.26 15.12 -19.12
C ASP A 22 -31.01 14.87 -20.00
N LEU A 23 -31.18 14.58 -21.29
CA LEU A 23 -30.08 14.21 -22.19
C LEU A 23 -29.06 15.36 -22.28
N PHE A 24 -29.54 16.60 -22.44
CA PHE A 24 -28.69 17.78 -22.41
C PHE A 24 -27.97 17.98 -21.06
N ALA A 25 -28.63 17.68 -19.94
CA ALA A 25 -28.03 17.80 -18.62
C ALA A 25 -26.92 16.74 -18.42
N ARG A 26 -27.13 15.51 -18.89
CA ARG A 26 -26.11 14.45 -18.87
C ARG A 26 -24.91 14.78 -19.77
N VAL A 27 -25.15 15.27 -20.99
CA VAL A 27 -24.08 15.69 -21.90
C VAL A 27 -23.26 16.83 -21.30
N ARG A 28 -23.91 17.85 -20.72
CA ARG A 28 -23.21 18.96 -20.06
C ARG A 28 -22.36 18.47 -18.87
N ARG A 29 -22.92 17.57 -18.06
CA ARG A 29 -22.18 16.94 -16.95
C ARG A 29 -20.96 16.18 -17.44
N SER A 30 -21.07 15.37 -18.50
CA SER A 30 -19.94 14.60 -19.03
C SER A 30 -18.84 15.51 -19.58
N ILE A 31 -19.20 16.60 -20.26
CA ILE A 31 -18.23 17.60 -20.75
C ILE A 31 -17.50 18.28 -19.58
N ASP A 32 -18.21 18.65 -18.53
CA ASP A 32 -17.61 19.30 -17.36
C ASP A 32 -16.70 18.34 -16.56
N GLU A 33 -17.09 17.06 -16.45
CA GLU A 33 -16.27 15.99 -15.89
C GLU A 33 -15.01 15.74 -16.70
N ASP A 34 -15.09 15.68 -18.03
CA ASP A 34 -13.93 15.52 -18.90
C ASP A 34 -12.98 16.72 -18.80
N ARG A 35 -13.50 17.95 -18.77
CA ARG A 35 -12.68 19.15 -18.52
C ARG A 35 -11.99 19.11 -17.15
N ALA A 36 -12.69 18.65 -16.11
CA ALA A 36 -12.10 18.47 -14.77
C ALA A 36 -11.01 17.38 -14.77
N TYR A 37 -11.25 16.26 -15.45
CA TYR A 37 -10.30 15.17 -15.61
C TYR A 37 -9.03 15.64 -16.34
N ARG A 38 -9.17 16.33 -17.48
CA ARG A 38 -8.03 16.91 -18.22
C ARG A 38 -7.22 17.90 -17.37
N ARG A 39 -7.88 18.75 -16.57
CA ARG A 39 -7.20 19.67 -15.64
C ARG A 39 -6.40 18.92 -14.56
N ARG A 40 -6.98 17.90 -13.95
CA ARG A 40 -6.27 17.04 -12.98
C ARG A 40 -5.07 16.34 -13.62
N ARG A 41 -5.25 15.76 -14.81
CA ARG A 41 -4.17 15.09 -15.55
C ARG A 41 -3.06 16.07 -15.92
N ARG A 42 -3.39 17.26 -16.43
CA ARG A 42 -2.39 18.30 -16.75
C ARG A 42 -1.62 18.74 -15.51
N ARG A 43 -2.30 18.94 -14.37
CA ARG A 43 -1.63 19.26 -13.09
C ARG A 43 -0.70 18.13 -12.65
N ALA A 44 -1.15 16.87 -12.71
CA ALA A 44 -0.31 15.72 -12.38
C ALA A 44 0.93 15.67 -13.29
N VAL A 45 0.76 15.78 -14.61
CA VAL A 45 1.87 15.80 -15.57
C VAL A 45 2.81 16.98 -15.31
N ALA A 46 2.28 18.17 -15.04
CA ALA A 46 3.09 19.36 -14.74
C ALA A 46 3.86 19.22 -13.43
N LEU A 47 3.26 18.65 -12.39
CA LEU A 47 3.93 18.38 -11.11
C LEU A 47 5.02 17.32 -11.28
N THR A 48 4.73 16.21 -11.97
CA THR A 48 5.72 15.17 -12.25
C THR A 48 6.86 15.72 -13.11
N GLY A 49 6.56 16.42 -14.20
CA GLY A 49 7.56 17.04 -15.07
C GLY A 49 8.39 18.09 -14.35
N GLY A 50 7.76 18.94 -13.52
CA GLY A 50 8.44 19.92 -12.68
C GLY A 50 9.36 19.28 -11.65
N GLY A 51 8.93 18.18 -11.01
CA GLY A 51 9.75 17.42 -10.08
C GLY A 51 10.97 16.78 -10.75
N VAL A 52 10.79 16.18 -11.94
CA VAL A 52 11.91 15.61 -12.73
C VAL A 52 12.89 16.71 -13.14
N LEU A 53 12.39 17.86 -13.60
CA LEU A 53 13.23 19.00 -13.96
C LEU A 53 14.00 19.53 -12.76
N ALA A 54 13.35 19.67 -11.59
CA ALA A 54 14.00 20.11 -10.36
C ALA A 54 15.11 19.15 -9.92
N ALA A 55 14.87 17.83 -9.99
CA ALA A 55 15.88 16.82 -9.70
C ALA A 55 17.05 16.89 -10.69
N ALA A 56 16.78 17.08 -11.98
CA ALA A 56 17.82 17.23 -13.00
C ALA A 56 18.67 18.51 -12.78
N VAL A 57 18.03 19.62 -12.43
CA VAL A 57 18.71 20.87 -12.07
C VAL A 57 19.55 20.70 -10.82
N TRP A 58 19.05 19.99 -9.80
CA TRP A 58 19.80 19.67 -8.59
C TRP A 58 21.07 18.87 -8.91
N VAL A 59 20.93 17.78 -9.67
CA VAL A 59 22.07 16.98 -10.12
C VAL A 59 23.04 17.85 -10.90
N ALA A 60 22.58 18.64 -11.87
CA ALA A 60 23.46 19.51 -12.66
C ALA A 60 24.19 20.58 -11.80
N ALA A 61 23.58 21.05 -10.72
CA ALA A 61 24.17 22.05 -9.83
C ALA A 61 25.28 21.48 -8.93
N PHE A 62 25.17 20.20 -8.53
CA PHE A 62 26.11 19.57 -7.58
C PHE A 62 27.03 18.52 -8.21
N LEU A 63 26.83 18.21 -9.49
CA LEU A 63 27.67 17.27 -10.23
C LEU A 63 28.91 17.99 -10.77
N ASP A 64 30.06 17.64 -10.21
CA ASP A 64 31.37 18.05 -10.72
C ASP A 64 31.85 17.08 -11.81
N LEU A 65 32.01 17.61 -13.02
CA LEU A 65 32.53 16.91 -14.20
C LEU A 65 33.95 17.35 -14.57
N SER A 66 34.66 18.07 -13.68
CA SER A 66 35.99 18.65 -13.93
C SER A 66 37.12 17.62 -14.15
N GLY A 67 36.84 16.31 -14.09
CA GLY A 67 37.82 15.23 -14.32
C GLY A 67 37.24 14.02 -15.08
N ARG A 68 38.02 12.93 -15.18
CA ARG A 68 37.57 11.65 -15.79
C ARG A 68 36.51 10.91 -14.98
N THR A 69 36.12 11.43 -13.81
CA THR A 69 35.15 10.81 -12.90
C THR A 69 34.11 11.85 -12.53
N ALA A 70 32.83 11.51 -12.68
CA ALA A 70 31.74 12.31 -12.15
C ALA A 70 31.74 12.21 -10.62
N ARG A 71 31.80 13.35 -9.94
CA ARG A 71 31.77 13.44 -8.47
C ARG A 71 30.63 14.34 -8.05
N MET A 72 29.97 13.99 -6.95
CA MET A 72 28.91 14.78 -6.36
C MET A 72 29.15 14.76 -4.85
N GLU A 73 28.91 15.88 -4.19
CA GLU A 73 29.04 15.92 -2.73
C GLU A 73 28.05 14.95 -2.11
N TRP A 74 28.53 14.17 -1.14
CA TRP A 74 27.81 13.08 -0.50
C TRP A 74 26.41 13.53 -0.02
N TRP A 75 26.35 14.65 0.70
CA TRP A 75 25.11 15.18 1.28
C TRP A 75 24.07 15.53 0.22
N ALA A 76 24.52 15.97 -0.97
CA ALA A 76 23.62 16.34 -2.05
C ALA A 76 22.93 15.10 -2.63
N LEU A 77 23.63 13.96 -2.67
CA LEU A 77 23.09 12.68 -3.12
C LEU A 77 22.11 12.13 -2.08
N GLU A 78 22.46 12.26 -0.80
CA GLU A 78 21.62 11.82 0.30
C GLU A 78 20.30 12.59 0.35
N VAL A 79 20.36 13.94 0.29
CA VAL A 79 19.17 14.79 0.26
C VAL A 79 18.28 14.45 -0.92
N LEU A 80 18.87 14.23 -2.10
CA LEU A 80 18.11 13.83 -3.29
C LEU A 80 17.43 12.47 -3.11
N THR A 81 18.13 11.51 -2.53
CA THR A 81 17.63 10.14 -2.29
C THR A 81 16.49 10.15 -1.27
N VAL A 82 16.66 10.83 -0.13
CA VAL A 82 15.62 10.99 0.90
C VAL A 82 14.39 11.72 0.34
N ALA A 83 14.59 12.77 -0.46
CA ALA A 83 13.50 13.47 -1.13
C ALA A 83 12.74 12.55 -2.09
N LEU A 84 13.46 11.77 -2.90
CA LEU A 84 12.85 10.81 -3.83
C LEU A 84 12.05 9.73 -3.10
N MET A 85 12.61 9.13 -2.04
CA MET A 85 11.91 8.14 -1.21
C MET A 85 10.64 8.74 -0.60
N THR A 86 10.73 9.96 -0.06
CA THR A 86 9.57 10.67 0.51
C THR A 86 8.48 10.91 -0.52
N VAL A 87 8.83 11.37 -1.73
CA VAL A 87 7.88 11.55 -2.83
C VAL A 87 7.22 10.23 -3.20
N ILE A 88 7.99 9.14 -3.31
CA ILE A 88 7.44 7.80 -3.61
C ILE A 88 6.43 7.39 -2.53
N VAL A 89 6.78 7.52 -1.25
CA VAL A 89 5.91 7.14 -0.13
C VAL A 89 4.61 7.96 -0.11
N VAL A 90 4.71 9.28 -0.26
CA VAL A 90 3.54 10.17 -0.26
C VAL A 90 2.64 9.91 -1.48
N THR A 91 3.22 9.61 -2.64
CA THR A 91 2.44 9.35 -3.86
C THR A 91 1.82 7.96 -3.89
N LEU A 92 2.46 6.96 -3.28
CA LEU A 92 1.99 5.59 -3.26
C LEU A 92 0.88 5.35 -2.22
N GLY A 93 0.87 6.09 -1.10
CA GLY A 93 -0.15 6.00 -0.05
C GLY A 93 -1.60 6.06 -0.59
N PRO A 94 -1.99 7.09 -1.37
CA PRO A 94 -3.31 7.17 -1.99
C PRO A 94 -3.64 6.01 -2.95
N VAL A 95 -2.64 5.46 -3.63
CA VAL A 95 -2.81 4.32 -4.56
C VAL A 95 -3.13 3.05 -3.77
N ILE A 96 -2.37 2.78 -2.71
CA ILE A 96 -2.61 1.64 -1.81
C ILE A 96 -3.98 1.75 -1.17
N ARG A 97 -4.35 2.94 -0.67
CA ARG A 97 -5.67 3.20 -0.10
C ARG A 97 -6.81 2.96 -1.10
N ARG A 98 -6.62 3.27 -2.39
CA ARG A 98 -7.62 3.00 -3.42
C ARG A 98 -7.89 1.51 -3.57
N PHE A 99 -6.85 0.68 -3.62
CA PHE A 99 -6.98 -0.78 -3.68
C PHE A 99 -7.59 -1.34 -2.38
N GLY A 100 -7.15 -0.84 -1.22
CA GLY A 100 -7.70 -1.24 0.08
C GLY A 100 -9.18 -0.93 0.23
N ARG A 101 -9.69 0.14 -0.39
CA ARG A 101 -11.11 0.50 -0.34
C ARG A 101 -12.03 -0.54 -0.97
N GLU A 102 -11.64 -1.12 -2.08
CA GLU A 102 -12.44 -2.15 -2.75
C GLU A 102 -12.51 -3.41 -1.87
N LEU A 103 -11.37 -3.84 -1.31
CA LEU A 103 -11.29 -4.99 -0.40
C LEU A 103 -12.08 -4.77 0.90
N THR A 104 -11.96 -3.58 1.50
CA THR A 104 -12.63 -3.26 2.76
C THR A 104 -14.14 -3.09 2.61
N LEU A 105 -14.62 -2.60 1.45
CA LEU A 105 -16.05 -2.56 1.17
C LEU A 105 -16.66 -3.97 1.12
N GLU A 106 -15.91 -4.97 0.66
CA GLU A 106 -16.38 -6.36 0.67
C GLU A 106 -16.46 -6.96 2.08
N VAL A 107 -15.54 -6.60 2.97
CA VAL A 107 -15.50 -7.07 4.36
C VAL A 107 -16.51 -6.32 5.25
N PHE A 108 -16.65 -5.00 5.05
CA PHE A 108 -17.46 -4.11 5.86
C PHE A 108 -18.71 -3.62 5.12
N ARG A 109 -19.35 -4.47 4.30
CA ARG A 109 -20.52 -4.10 3.45
C ARG A 109 -21.63 -3.38 4.22
N SER A 110 -21.83 -3.69 5.49
CA SER A 110 -22.87 -3.11 6.34
C SER A 110 -22.48 -1.80 7.01
N ASN A 111 -21.21 -1.38 6.98
CA ASN A 111 -20.74 -0.19 7.68
C ASN A 111 -19.55 0.48 6.95
N GLN A 112 -19.88 1.34 5.99
CA GLN A 112 -18.91 2.12 5.22
C GLN A 112 -18.04 3.02 6.10
N GLU A 113 -18.58 3.58 7.19
CA GLU A 113 -17.80 4.43 8.10
C GLU A 113 -16.67 3.65 8.79
N THR A 114 -16.93 2.40 9.18
CA THR A 114 -15.89 1.52 9.74
C THR A 114 -14.80 1.22 8.71
N SER A 115 -15.16 1.00 7.44
CA SER A 115 -14.18 0.79 6.37
C SER A 115 -13.26 1.99 6.18
N GLU A 116 -13.79 3.22 6.26
CA GLU A 116 -12.99 4.43 6.13
C GLU A 116 -12.05 4.65 7.32
N ARG A 117 -12.54 4.40 8.55
CA ARG A 117 -11.71 4.49 9.76
C ARG A 117 -10.58 3.45 9.73
N PHE A 118 -10.88 2.23 9.29
CA PHE A 118 -9.90 1.16 9.11
C PHE A 118 -8.79 1.57 8.13
N LEU A 119 -9.15 2.11 6.96
CA LEU A 119 -8.15 2.56 5.98
C LEU A 119 -7.28 3.70 6.52
N ARG A 120 -7.83 4.64 7.29
CA ARG A 120 -7.02 5.71 7.93
C ARG A 120 -6.02 5.16 8.93
N LEU A 121 -6.39 4.15 9.71
CA LEU A 121 -5.46 3.49 10.63
C LEU A 121 -4.36 2.75 9.86
N LEU A 122 -4.70 2.09 8.76
CA LEU A 122 -3.72 1.44 7.89
C LEU A 122 -2.76 2.45 7.26
N ASP A 123 -3.24 3.63 6.86
CA ASP A 123 -2.41 4.72 6.36
C ASP A 123 -1.38 5.16 7.42
N ILE A 124 -1.76 5.23 8.70
CA ILE A 124 -0.82 5.56 9.80
C ILE A 124 0.27 4.49 9.90
N ALA A 125 -0.09 3.20 9.91
CA ALA A 125 0.89 2.11 9.95
C ALA A 125 1.87 2.19 8.76
N TYR A 126 1.33 2.44 7.56
CA TYR A 126 2.11 2.61 6.35
C TYR A 126 3.15 3.73 6.50
N TYR A 127 2.74 4.93 6.89
CA TYR A 127 3.68 6.05 7.03
C TYR A 127 4.72 5.80 8.12
N LEU A 128 4.35 5.17 9.25
CA LEU A 128 5.31 4.83 10.30
C LEU A 128 6.42 3.89 9.79
N VAL A 129 6.06 2.83 9.07
CA VAL A 129 7.03 1.86 8.52
C VAL A 129 7.94 2.53 7.49
N PHE A 130 7.39 3.32 6.57
CA PHE A 130 8.22 3.94 5.53
C PHE A 130 9.08 5.08 6.07
N SER A 131 8.59 5.88 7.01
CA SER A 131 9.41 6.89 7.70
C SER A 131 10.54 6.25 8.48
N ALA A 132 10.29 5.11 9.15
CA ALA A 132 11.32 4.35 9.82
C ALA A 132 12.42 3.90 8.85
N VAL A 133 12.04 3.31 7.72
CA VAL A 133 13.01 2.86 6.70
C VAL A 133 13.83 4.04 6.19
N ILE A 134 13.19 5.16 5.82
CA ILE A 134 13.90 6.35 5.33
C ILE A 134 14.95 6.81 6.36
N ILE A 135 14.56 6.93 7.63
CA ILE A 135 15.47 7.39 8.70
C ILE A 135 16.62 6.39 8.89
N MET A 136 16.33 5.08 8.95
CA MET A 136 17.34 4.05 9.16
C MET A 136 18.31 3.88 7.99
N THR A 137 17.88 4.20 6.77
CA THR A 137 18.74 4.16 5.59
C THR A 137 19.46 5.48 5.35
N THR A 138 19.16 6.52 6.12
CA THR A 138 19.85 7.80 5.99
C THR A 138 21.26 7.67 6.57
N VAL A 139 22.28 7.85 5.75
CA VAL A 139 23.67 7.78 6.19
C VAL A 139 24.11 9.16 6.68
N PHE A 140 25.13 9.23 7.55
CA PHE A 140 25.76 10.50 7.92
C PHE A 140 27.27 10.37 7.78
N GLU A 141 27.81 10.73 6.62
CA GLU A 141 29.26 10.85 6.51
C GLU A 141 29.70 12.15 7.20
N ALA A 142 30.43 12.01 8.31
CA ALA A 142 31.02 13.14 9.02
C ALA A 142 32.12 13.75 8.15
N ASP A 143 32.04 15.05 7.91
CA ASP A 143 33.18 15.81 7.38
C ASP A 143 34.42 15.49 8.25
N PRO A 144 35.59 15.19 7.67
CA PRO A 144 36.82 14.94 8.43
C PRO A 144 37.18 16.05 9.42
N ALA A 145 36.69 17.28 9.22
CA ALA A 145 36.81 18.40 10.17
C ALA A 145 35.89 18.24 11.40
N TRP A 146 34.82 17.46 11.28
CA TRP A 146 33.87 17.09 12.32
C TRP A 146 34.26 15.75 12.96
N GLN A 147 35.55 15.57 13.23
CA GLN A 147 36.23 14.41 13.85
C GLN A 147 35.72 14.03 15.26
N GLY A 148 34.41 14.08 15.49
CA GLY A 148 33.76 14.08 16.78
C GLY A 148 32.56 13.16 16.85
N ARG A 149 32.26 12.76 18.08
CA ARG A 149 31.21 11.83 18.51
C ARG A 149 29.79 12.21 18.04
N LEU A 150 29.55 13.44 17.55
CA LEU A 150 28.21 13.94 17.26
C LEU A 150 27.57 13.25 16.06
N ALA A 151 28.29 13.05 14.95
CA ALA A 151 27.73 12.40 13.77
C ALA A 151 27.35 10.95 14.06
N SER A 152 28.25 10.20 14.71
CA SER A 152 27.97 8.84 15.15
C SER A 152 26.85 8.77 16.19
N GLN A 153 26.78 9.72 17.13
CA GLN A 153 25.68 9.80 18.10
C GLN A 153 24.35 10.08 17.40
N LEU A 154 24.33 10.99 16.42
CA LEU A 154 23.12 11.31 15.68
C LEU A 154 22.65 10.12 14.85
N GLU A 155 23.57 9.41 14.19
CA GLU A 155 23.28 8.18 13.45
C GLU A 155 22.70 7.11 14.39
N ASP A 156 23.33 6.86 15.53
CA ASP A 156 22.83 5.92 16.54
C ASP A 156 21.42 6.27 17.03
N GLU A 157 21.16 7.56 17.33
CA GLU A 157 19.85 8.01 17.78
C GLU A 157 18.80 7.95 16.67
N LEU A 158 19.15 8.26 15.42
CA LEU A 158 18.24 8.15 14.28
C LEU A 158 17.91 6.68 13.98
N VAL A 159 18.88 5.78 14.05
CA VAL A 159 18.64 4.34 13.94
C VAL A 159 17.68 3.88 15.05
N ARG A 160 17.87 4.32 16.31
CA ARG A 160 16.94 4.00 17.41
C ARG A 160 15.53 4.52 17.15
N VAL A 161 15.38 5.78 16.76
CA VAL A 161 14.09 6.37 16.40
C VAL A 161 13.44 5.61 15.25
N GLY A 162 14.22 5.27 14.22
CA GLY A 162 13.79 4.47 13.09
C GLY A 162 13.28 3.10 13.52
N VAL A 163 14.04 2.37 14.34
CA VAL A 163 13.60 1.07 14.89
C VAL A 163 12.30 1.20 15.70
N LEU A 164 12.17 2.23 16.54
CA LEU A 164 10.94 2.46 17.31
C LEU A 164 9.73 2.73 16.40
N LEU A 165 9.90 3.56 15.36
CA LEU A 165 8.85 3.82 14.38
C LEU A 165 8.48 2.55 13.59
N LEU A 166 9.48 1.73 13.23
CA LEU A 166 9.27 0.47 12.52
C LEU A 166 8.46 -0.50 13.37
N LEU A 167 8.86 -0.70 14.63
CA LEU A 167 8.16 -1.56 15.57
C LEU A 167 6.72 -1.08 15.78
N MET A 168 6.52 0.23 15.98
CA MET A 168 5.19 0.82 16.13
C MET A 168 4.32 0.58 14.88
N GLY A 169 4.86 0.86 13.70
CA GLY A 169 4.16 0.70 12.42
C GLY A 169 3.78 -0.76 12.14
N VAL A 170 4.73 -1.69 12.33
CA VAL A 170 4.48 -3.14 12.16
C VAL A 170 3.47 -3.63 13.19
N LEU A 171 3.62 -3.30 14.47
CA LEU A 171 2.69 -3.71 15.51
C LEU A 171 1.28 -3.16 15.25
N HIS A 172 1.18 -1.92 14.77
CA HIS A 172 -0.09 -1.33 14.38
C HIS A 172 -0.72 -2.07 13.20
N ALA A 173 0.06 -2.33 12.14
CA ALA A 173 -0.41 -3.10 10.98
C ALA A 173 -0.89 -4.50 11.36
N VAL A 174 -0.15 -5.20 12.22
CA VAL A 174 -0.53 -6.52 12.74
C VAL A 174 -1.83 -6.42 13.54
N THR A 175 -1.94 -5.45 14.45
CA THR A 175 -3.16 -5.28 15.27
C THR A 175 -4.39 -5.03 14.39
N ILE A 176 -4.25 -4.17 13.37
CA ILE A 176 -5.30 -3.89 12.38
C ILE A 176 -5.67 -5.14 11.59
N ALA A 177 -4.68 -5.95 11.17
CA ALA A 177 -4.91 -7.16 10.38
C ALA A 177 -5.54 -8.31 11.22
N VAL A 178 -5.18 -8.41 12.50
CA VAL A 178 -5.66 -9.48 13.39
C VAL A 178 -7.15 -9.32 13.70
N LEU A 179 -7.65 -8.10 13.88
CA LEU A 179 -9.05 -7.87 14.28
C LEU A 179 -10.07 -8.47 13.28
N PRO A 180 -10.00 -8.19 11.96
CA PRO A 180 -10.87 -8.83 10.98
C PRO A 180 -10.75 -10.34 10.95
N VAL A 181 -9.52 -10.87 11.05
CA VAL A 181 -9.28 -12.33 11.05
C VAL A 181 -9.94 -12.97 12.25
N MET A 182 -9.76 -12.41 13.45
CA MET A 182 -10.42 -12.91 14.66
C MET A 182 -11.94 -12.80 14.55
N GLY A 183 -12.47 -11.71 14.00
CA GLY A 183 -13.91 -11.56 13.75
C GLY A 183 -14.45 -12.64 12.82
N LEU A 184 -13.74 -12.96 11.74
CA LEU A 184 -14.09 -14.03 10.81
C LEU A 184 -14.06 -15.40 11.49
N LEU A 185 -13.04 -15.68 12.29
CA LEU A 185 -12.90 -16.94 13.02
C LEU A 185 -13.99 -17.13 14.07
N PHE A 186 -14.30 -16.10 14.86
CA PHE A 186 -15.39 -16.15 15.84
C PHE A 186 -16.74 -16.31 15.16
N ALA A 187 -17.01 -15.59 14.07
CA ALA A 187 -18.25 -15.73 13.32
C ALA A 187 -18.38 -17.14 12.69
N SER A 188 -17.29 -17.70 12.17
CA SER A 188 -17.23 -19.09 11.69
C SER A 188 -17.55 -20.08 12.80
N ASN A 189 -16.87 -19.98 13.94
CA ASN A 189 -17.07 -20.88 15.08
C ASN A 189 -18.48 -20.78 15.64
N TRP A 190 -19.03 -19.56 15.76
CA TRP A 190 -20.42 -19.35 16.19
C TRP A 190 -21.42 -19.97 15.23
N ARG A 191 -21.26 -19.80 13.90
CA ARG A 191 -22.13 -20.42 12.89
C ARG A 191 -22.08 -21.95 12.98
N ARG A 192 -20.89 -22.54 13.17
CA ARG A 192 -20.73 -24.00 13.32
C ARG A 192 -21.41 -24.49 14.59
N ALA A 193 -21.21 -23.80 15.71
CA ALA A 193 -21.85 -24.13 16.98
C ALA A 193 -23.38 -24.04 16.89
N ALA A 194 -23.91 -22.95 16.32
CA ALA A 194 -25.34 -22.77 16.10
C ALA A 194 -25.94 -23.86 15.20
N ARG A 195 -25.24 -24.24 14.13
CA ARG A 195 -25.65 -25.38 13.28
C ARG A 195 -25.64 -26.70 14.04
N SER A 196 -24.59 -26.98 14.80
CA SER A 196 -24.51 -28.23 15.57
C SER A 196 -25.62 -28.35 16.61
N ALA A 197 -26.11 -27.22 17.14
CA ALA A 197 -27.23 -27.18 18.08
C ALA A 197 -28.58 -27.46 17.40
N LEU A 198 -28.74 -27.11 16.12
CA LEU A 198 -29.97 -27.36 15.34
C LEU A 198 -30.03 -28.76 14.72
N GLY A 199 -28.90 -29.47 14.62
CA GLY A 199 -28.85 -30.83 14.08
C GLY A 199 -29.42 -30.91 12.66
N ASP A 200 -30.32 -31.85 12.42
CA ASP A 200 -30.95 -32.09 11.12
C ASP A 200 -31.93 -30.97 10.69
N GLU A 201 -32.37 -30.12 11.63
CA GLU A 201 -33.24 -28.97 11.33
C GLU A 201 -32.45 -27.75 10.85
N ALA A 202 -31.11 -27.81 10.83
CA ALA A 202 -30.30 -26.71 10.37
C ALA A 202 -30.59 -26.39 8.89
N PRO A 203 -30.80 -25.12 8.52
CA PRO A 203 -30.92 -24.74 7.11
C PRO A 203 -29.65 -25.16 6.34
N PRO A 204 -29.70 -25.33 5.01
CA PRO A 204 -28.52 -25.66 4.22
C PRO A 204 -27.46 -24.54 4.29
N PRO A 205 -26.15 -24.86 4.22
CA PRO A 205 -25.07 -23.89 4.28
C PRO A 205 -25.17 -22.84 3.18
N ASP A 206 -25.06 -21.58 3.58
CA ASP A 206 -24.91 -20.49 2.63
C ASP A 206 -23.55 -20.65 1.93
N PRO A 207 -23.52 -20.83 0.60
CA PRO A 207 -22.28 -21.01 -0.15
C PRO A 207 -21.32 -19.82 -0.03
N ALA A 208 -21.82 -18.61 0.29
CA ALA A 208 -20.96 -17.46 0.55
C ALA A 208 -20.22 -17.60 1.90
N ALA A 209 -20.91 -18.10 2.94
CA ALA A 209 -20.32 -18.34 4.25
C ALA A 209 -19.24 -19.43 4.20
N GLU A 210 -19.45 -20.50 3.43
CA GLU A 210 -18.44 -21.55 3.25
C GLU A 210 -17.18 -21.06 2.54
N ARG A 211 -17.31 -20.14 1.56
CA ARG A 211 -16.15 -19.52 0.92
C ARG A 211 -15.36 -18.68 1.91
N ALA A 212 -16.05 -17.89 2.74
CA ALA A 212 -15.42 -17.08 3.78
C ALA A 212 -14.66 -17.96 4.81
N ASP A 213 -15.27 -19.06 5.25
CA ASP A 213 -14.63 -20.03 6.16
C ASP A 213 -13.36 -20.65 5.53
N ARG A 214 -13.41 -21.01 4.24
CA ARG A 214 -12.24 -21.54 3.51
C ARG A 214 -11.12 -20.51 3.43
N VAL A 215 -11.44 -19.27 3.06
CA VAL A 215 -10.46 -18.17 2.99
C VAL A 215 -9.82 -17.92 4.35
N ALA A 216 -10.62 -17.84 5.42
CA ALA A 216 -10.10 -17.66 6.78
C ALA A 216 -9.17 -18.81 7.19
N THR A 217 -9.54 -20.05 6.86
CA THR A 217 -8.72 -21.24 7.13
C THR A 217 -7.39 -21.20 6.37
N ILE A 218 -7.40 -20.83 5.08
CA ILE A 218 -6.19 -20.69 4.26
C ILE A 218 -5.27 -19.61 4.83
N ILE A 219 -5.83 -18.46 5.22
CA ILE A 219 -5.06 -17.37 5.83
C ILE A 219 -4.38 -17.85 7.11
N VAL A 220 -5.12 -18.49 8.01
CA VAL A 220 -4.57 -19.00 9.28
C VAL A 220 -3.45 -20.00 9.05
N TRP A 221 -3.65 -20.99 8.16
CA TRP A 221 -2.61 -21.99 7.88
C TRP A 221 -1.41 -21.41 7.16
N THR A 222 -1.60 -20.41 6.30
CA THR A 222 -0.51 -19.71 5.63
C THR A 222 0.33 -18.93 6.65
N VAL A 223 -0.31 -18.19 7.55
CA VAL A 223 0.38 -17.48 8.63
C VAL A 223 1.11 -18.46 9.55
N ALA A 224 0.46 -19.54 9.97
CA ALA A 224 1.09 -20.57 10.80
C ALA A 224 2.28 -21.23 10.10
N GLY A 225 2.17 -21.54 8.81
CA GLY A 225 3.24 -22.10 7.99
C GLY A 225 4.44 -21.16 7.86
N LEU A 226 4.19 -19.86 7.61
CA LEU A 226 5.24 -18.85 7.55
C LEU A 226 5.96 -18.69 8.90
N LEU A 227 5.22 -18.71 10.01
CA LEU A 227 5.81 -18.64 11.35
C LEU A 227 6.66 -19.88 11.66
N ALA A 228 6.17 -21.07 11.32
CA ALA A 228 6.91 -22.32 11.50
C ALA A 228 8.19 -22.34 10.65
N LEU A 229 8.12 -21.85 9.40
CA LEU A 229 9.28 -21.72 8.52
C LEU A 229 10.31 -20.72 9.08
N GLN A 230 9.87 -19.55 9.54
CA GLN A 230 10.74 -18.56 10.15
C GLN A 230 11.43 -19.11 11.41
N LEU A 231 10.67 -19.82 12.26
CA LEU A 231 11.22 -20.47 13.45
C LEU A 231 12.27 -21.53 13.06
N ALA A 232 12.00 -22.36 12.05
CA ALA A 232 12.94 -23.34 11.55
C ALA A 232 14.24 -22.67 11.02
N MET A 233 14.12 -21.56 10.29
CA MET A 233 15.24 -20.78 9.77
C MET A 233 16.13 -20.18 10.87
N ILE A 234 15.58 -19.91 12.06
CA ILE A 234 16.35 -19.38 13.20
C ILE A 234 16.95 -20.55 14.02
N VAL A 235 16.14 -21.56 14.30
CA VAL A 235 16.51 -22.67 15.20
C VAL A 235 17.52 -23.62 14.55
N LEU A 236 17.36 -23.94 13.25
CA LEU A 236 18.26 -24.88 12.58
C LEU A 236 19.73 -24.38 12.55
N PRO A 237 20.05 -23.14 12.13
CA PRO A 237 21.42 -22.65 12.19
C PRO A 237 21.97 -22.57 13.61
N ALA A 238 21.14 -22.23 14.61
CA ALA A 238 21.56 -22.21 16.01
C ALA A 238 21.92 -23.62 16.52
N LEU A 239 21.10 -24.63 16.17
CA LEU A 239 21.39 -26.03 16.51
C LEU A 239 22.62 -26.56 15.78
N VAL A 240 22.78 -26.25 14.48
CA VAL A 240 23.99 -26.58 13.71
C VAL A 240 25.22 -25.92 14.35
N GLY A 241 25.13 -24.64 14.73
CA GLY A 241 26.18 -23.94 15.45
C GLY A 241 26.53 -24.59 16.79
N LEU A 242 25.55 -25.08 17.55
CA LEU A 242 25.80 -25.81 18.81
C LEU A 242 26.47 -27.18 18.58
N ILE A 243 26.07 -27.90 17.53
CA ILE A 243 26.60 -29.24 17.23
C ILE A 243 28.04 -29.16 16.69
N PHE A 244 28.31 -28.20 15.80
CA PHE A 244 29.58 -28.11 15.08
C PHE A 244 30.53 -27.02 15.62
N GLY A 245 30.04 -26.07 16.41
CA GLY A 245 30.83 -24.95 16.96
C GLY A 245 31.42 -25.20 18.35
N ALA A 246 31.12 -26.32 19.00
CA ALA A 246 31.60 -26.65 20.34
C ALA A 246 33.00 -27.31 20.39
N THR A 247 33.74 -27.34 19.28
CA THR A 247 35.07 -27.97 19.19
C THR A 247 36.23 -26.98 19.01
N GLY A 248 36.03 -25.70 19.32
CA GLY A 248 37.06 -24.66 19.28
C GLY A 248 37.55 -24.25 20.66
#